data_AF-A0A6J6NQ95-F1
#
_entry.id   AF-A0A6J6NQ95-F1
#
_cell.length_a   1.000
_cell.length_b   1.000
_cell.length_c   1.000
_cell.angle_alpha   90.00
_cell.angle_beta   90.00
_cell.angle_gamma   90.00
#
_symmetry.space_group_name_H-M   'P 1'
#
loop_
_entity.id
_entity.type
_entity.pdbx_description
1 polymer ?
#
loop_
_entity_poly.entity_id
_entity_poly.type
_entity_poly.pdbx_seq_one_letter_code
_entity_poly.pdbx_strand_id
1 'polypeptide(L)'
;MAKKATTRSPETLEEMIELKAEAFEHKLTTSIVRWFRNDTFFDGFRNTPARIIISTLSFIVLYGGLIRCWITQSTLLEYIISLLVVLVMQAISVRFVFQIEGREILDEYQSQRRDRAYRRAYKNIRSIIVTGVVGWLAYTYIRDHADIGLGGWELLTYQRAATVAVFAIGLISLQKYLAYGIKGEPFMSRDEVKKMRNS
;
A
#
# COMPACT_ATOMS: atom_id res chain seq x y z
N MET A 1 22.43 -20.19 29.69
CA MET A 1 23.38 -20.39 28.57
C MET A 1 22.78 -19.78 27.32
N ALA A 2 23.27 -18.61 26.89
CA ALA A 2 22.79 -17.95 25.68
C ALA A 2 23.44 -18.59 24.46
N LYS A 3 22.64 -19.09 23.50
CA LYS A 3 23.12 -19.50 22.18
C LYS A 3 23.68 -18.24 21.48
N LYS A 4 25.00 -18.17 21.36
CA LYS A 4 25.71 -17.18 20.56
C LYS A 4 25.33 -17.44 19.09
N ALA A 5 24.54 -16.55 18.49
CA ALA A 5 24.22 -16.62 17.08
C ALA A 5 25.52 -16.47 16.28
N THR A 6 25.92 -17.54 15.60
CA THR A 6 27.07 -17.57 14.70
C THR A 6 26.73 -16.70 13.49
N THR A 7 27.19 -15.45 13.50
CA THR A 7 27.16 -14.59 12.31
C THR A 7 28.18 -15.15 11.31
N ARG A 8 27.71 -15.96 10.34
CA ARG A 8 28.51 -16.37 9.17
C ARG A 8 29.01 -15.10 8.46
N SER A 9 30.30 -15.04 8.17
CA SER A 9 30.85 -14.03 7.27
C SER A 9 30.34 -14.31 5.85
N PRO A 10 29.86 -13.30 5.11
CA PRO A 10 29.44 -13.50 3.72
C PRO A 10 30.63 -13.97 2.89
N GLU A 11 30.48 -15.09 2.19
CA GLU A 11 31.56 -15.72 1.41
C GLU A 11 31.61 -15.22 -0.03
N THR A 12 30.56 -14.50 -0.48
CA THR A 12 30.41 -14.02 -1.86
C THR A 12 30.10 -12.52 -1.95
N LEU A 13 30.51 -11.87 -3.05
CA LEU A 13 30.20 -10.46 -3.33
C LEU A 13 28.71 -10.19 -3.42
N GLU A 14 27.93 -11.17 -3.88
CA GLU A 14 26.46 -11.08 -3.96
C GLU A 14 25.84 -11.01 -2.56
N GLU A 15 26.22 -11.90 -1.65
CA GLU A 15 25.80 -11.85 -0.24
C GLU A 15 26.24 -10.54 0.45
N MET A 16 27.43 -10.03 0.13
CA MET A 16 27.89 -8.74 0.67
C MET A 16 27.07 -7.55 0.14
N ILE A 17 26.66 -7.58 -1.12
CA ILE A 17 25.81 -6.55 -1.73
C ILE A 17 24.40 -6.64 -1.15
N GLU A 18 23.85 -7.84 -1.02
CA GLU A 18 22.52 -8.10 -0.44
C GLU A 18 22.46 -7.64 1.02
N LEU A 19 23.42 -8.04 1.86
CA LEU A 19 23.50 -7.60 3.25
C LEU A 19 23.68 -6.08 3.38
N LYS A 20 24.44 -5.45 2.48
CA LYS A 20 24.59 -3.99 2.47
C LYS A 20 23.32 -3.28 1.99
N ALA A 21 22.62 -3.83 0.99
CA ALA A 21 21.36 -3.33 0.50
C ALA A 21 20.28 -3.42 1.58
N GLU A 22 20.17 -4.57 2.25
CA GLU A 22 19.28 -4.77 3.40
C GLU A 22 19.63 -3.82 4.55
N ALA A 23 20.90 -3.67 4.89
CA ALA A 23 21.34 -2.75 5.94
C ALA A 23 21.07 -1.27 5.58
N PHE A 24 21.18 -0.91 4.30
CA PHE A 24 20.90 0.43 3.80
C PHE A 24 19.40 0.72 3.77
N GLU A 25 18.59 -0.21 3.26
CA GLU A 25 17.13 -0.15 3.31
C GLU A 25 16.65 -0.06 4.76
N HIS A 26 17.24 -0.85 5.66
CA HIS A 26 16.95 -0.82 7.09
C HIS A 26 17.32 0.53 7.72
N LYS A 27 18.46 1.13 7.35
CA LYS A 27 18.87 2.45 7.85
C LYS A 27 17.99 3.58 7.30
N LEU A 28 17.61 3.51 6.02
CA LEU A 28 16.72 4.47 5.39
C LEU A 28 15.34 4.41 6.02
N THR A 29 14.72 3.22 6.08
CA THR A 29 13.40 3.02 6.71
C THR A 29 13.41 3.50 8.15
N THR A 30 14.45 3.19 8.93
CA THR A 30 14.54 3.63 10.34
C THR A 30 14.69 5.15 10.48
N SER A 31 15.51 5.77 9.63
CA SER A 31 15.73 7.23 9.66
C SER A 31 14.48 7.98 9.23
N ILE A 32 13.81 7.50 8.16
CA ILE A 32 12.55 8.04 7.65
C ILE A 32 11.46 7.91 8.70
N VAL A 33 11.25 6.71 9.26
CA VAL A 33 10.24 6.48 10.30
C VAL A 33 10.48 7.35 11.53
N ARG A 34 11.74 7.48 11.98
CA ARG A 34 12.09 8.31 13.14
C ARG A 34 11.83 9.80 12.86
N TRP A 35 12.16 10.28 11.66
CA TRP A 35 11.89 11.65 11.23
C TRP A 35 10.37 11.92 11.18
N PHE A 36 9.59 11.05 10.52
CA PHE A 36 8.13 11.17 10.43
C PHE A 36 7.41 11.03 11.79
N ARG A 37 7.98 10.31 12.75
CA ARG A 37 7.41 10.19 14.10
C ARG A 37 7.61 11.46 14.92
N ASN A 38 8.72 12.17 14.71
CA ASN A 38 9.07 13.36 15.48
C ASN A 38 8.56 14.67 14.85
N ASP A 39 8.10 14.60 13.60
CA ASP A 39 7.62 15.76 12.88
C ASP A 39 6.11 15.97 13.10
N THR A 40 5.78 17.14 13.65
CA THR A 40 4.40 17.59 13.92
C THR A 40 3.67 18.03 12.66
N PHE A 41 4.38 18.21 11.54
CA PHE A 41 3.81 18.57 10.24
C PHE A 41 2.82 17.50 9.73
N PHE A 42 3.11 16.21 9.97
CA PHE A 42 2.31 15.11 9.45
C PHE A 42 1.16 14.67 10.38
N ASP A 43 0.96 15.34 11.51
CA ASP A 43 -0.16 15.05 12.41
C ASP A 43 -1.52 15.35 11.73
N GLY A 44 -1.54 16.30 10.79
CA GLY A 44 -2.71 16.58 9.95
C GLY A 44 -3.20 15.38 9.14
N PHE A 45 -2.29 14.51 8.67
CA PHE A 45 -2.59 13.35 7.83
C PHE A 45 -3.17 12.16 8.59
N ARG A 46 -3.10 12.17 9.93
CA ARG A 46 -3.49 11.05 10.80
C ARG A 46 -4.94 11.12 11.26
N ASN A 47 -5.60 12.24 10.98
CA ASN A 47 -6.99 12.49 11.37
C ASN A 47 -7.97 11.77 10.46
N THR A 48 -9.14 11.45 10.99
CA THR A 48 -10.23 10.80 10.25
C THR A 48 -10.56 11.47 8.89
N PRO A 49 -10.75 12.80 8.78
CA PRO A 49 -11.03 13.43 7.47
C PRO A 49 -9.87 13.29 6.49
N ALA A 50 -8.63 13.41 6.95
CA ALA A 50 -7.46 13.21 6.10
C ALA A 50 -7.40 11.77 5.57
N ARG A 51 -7.71 10.77 6.41
CA ARG A 51 -7.77 9.36 5.97
C ARG A 51 -8.83 9.12 4.90
N ILE A 52 -9.99 9.77 5.01
CA ILE A 52 -11.04 9.70 3.99
C ILE A 52 -10.51 10.29 2.69
N ILE A 53 -9.96 11.51 2.72
CA ILE A 53 -9.42 12.18 1.53
C ILE A 53 -8.35 11.34 0.86
N ILE A 54 -7.38 10.82 1.62
CA ILE A 54 -6.29 9.99 1.09
C ILE A 54 -6.85 8.69 0.51
N SER A 55 -7.84 8.07 1.14
CA SER A 55 -8.48 6.85 0.64
C SER A 55 -9.25 7.12 -0.66
N THR A 56 -10.02 8.20 -0.72
CA THR A 56 -10.71 8.63 -1.95
C THR A 56 -9.71 8.93 -3.06
N LEU A 57 -8.62 9.65 -2.75
CA LEU A 57 -7.55 9.90 -3.69
C LEU A 57 -6.88 8.61 -4.16
N SER A 58 -6.74 7.60 -3.29
CA SER A 58 -6.24 6.27 -3.65
C SER A 58 -7.14 5.59 -4.67
N PHE A 59 -8.46 5.67 -4.50
CA PHE A 59 -9.40 5.15 -5.50
C PHE A 59 -9.34 5.91 -6.82
N ILE A 60 -9.26 7.25 -6.76
CA ILE A 60 -9.16 8.09 -7.97
C ILE A 60 -7.87 7.80 -8.74
N VAL A 61 -6.72 7.73 -8.05
CA VAL A 61 -5.45 7.42 -8.70
C VAL A 61 -5.48 5.98 -9.24
N LEU A 62 -5.92 5.02 -8.43
CA LEU A 62 -5.93 3.61 -8.84
C LEU A 62 -6.81 3.36 -10.07
N TYR A 63 -8.09 3.77 -10.04
CA TYR A 63 -9.04 3.52 -11.12
C TYR A 63 -8.98 4.58 -12.23
N GLY A 64 -8.88 5.86 -11.87
CA GLY A 64 -8.77 6.95 -12.85
C GLY A 64 -7.44 6.91 -13.61
N GLY A 65 -6.34 6.56 -12.94
CA GLY A 65 -5.05 6.34 -13.58
C GLY A 65 -5.07 5.17 -14.56
N LEU A 66 -5.74 4.06 -14.20
CA LEU A 66 -5.98 2.92 -15.10
C LEU A 66 -6.74 3.37 -16.35
N ILE A 67 -7.86 4.08 -16.21
CA ILE A 67 -8.67 4.54 -17.35
C ILE A 67 -7.85 5.48 -18.25
N ARG A 68 -7.14 6.45 -17.66
CA ARG A 68 -6.31 7.40 -18.40
C ARG A 68 -5.20 6.67 -19.17
N CYS A 69 -4.48 5.75 -18.54
CA CYS A 69 -3.45 4.96 -19.21
C CYS A 69 -4.02 4.05 -20.29
N TRP A 70 -5.22 3.49 -20.09
CA TRP A 70 -5.88 2.63 -21.06
C TRP A 70 -6.19 3.36 -22.38
N ILE A 71 -6.59 4.64 -22.27
CA ILE A 71 -6.93 5.51 -23.40
C ILE A 71 -5.67 6.10 -24.05
N THR A 72 -4.79 6.72 -23.26
CA THR A 72 -3.65 7.52 -23.79
C THR A 72 -2.37 6.71 -24.02
N GLN A 73 -2.21 5.57 -23.33
CA GLN A 73 -1.07 4.62 -23.43
C GLN A 73 0.35 5.15 -23.12
N SER A 74 0.59 6.45 -23.17
CA SER A 74 1.90 7.08 -22.92
C SER A 74 2.15 7.51 -21.46
N THR A 75 1.13 7.48 -20.61
CA THR A 75 1.15 8.05 -19.25
C THR A 75 1.47 7.04 -18.14
N LEU A 76 1.99 5.85 -18.51
CA LEU A 76 2.25 4.76 -17.56
C LEU A 76 3.21 5.17 -16.43
N LEU A 77 4.26 5.93 -16.74
CA LEU A 77 5.23 6.37 -15.75
C LEU A 77 4.63 7.38 -14.76
N GLU A 78 3.80 8.32 -15.22
CA GLU A 78 3.03 9.22 -14.35
C GLU A 78 2.09 8.43 -13.42
N TYR A 79 1.49 7.36 -13.95
CA TYR A 79 0.61 6.50 -13.18
C TYR A 79 1.37 5.73 -12.09
N ILE A 80 2.55 5.18 -12.40
CA ILE A 80 3.41 4.52 -11.41
C ILE A 80 3.81 5.53 -10.32
N ILE A 81 4.26 6.73 -10.70
CA ILE A 81 4.68 7.75 -9.73
C ILE A 81 3.50 8.15 -8.82
N SER A 82 2.33 8.40 -9.39
CA SER A 82 1.14 8.78 -8.60
C SER A 82 0.71 7.66 -7.64
N LEU A 83 0.78 6.39 -8.05
CA LEU A 83 0.54 5.25 -7.15
C LEU A 83 1.53 5.21 -5.99
N LEU A 84 2.83 5.42 -6.26
CA LEU A 84 3.86 5.47 -5.23
C LEU A 84 3.62 6.61 -4.23
N VAL A 85 3.26 7.80 -4.72
CA VAL A 85 2.94 8.95 -3.87
C VAL A 85 1.77 8.62 -2.95
N VAL A 86 0.69 8.04 -3.48
CA VAL A 86 -0.47 7.70 -2.64
C VAL A 86 -0.16 6.56 -1.66
N LEU A 87 0.66 5.58 -2.03
CA LEU A 87 1.13 4.54 -1.11
C LEU A 87 1.92 5.14 0.07
N VAL A 88 2.78 6.13 -0.20
CA VAL A 88 3.51 6.84 0.84
C VAL A 88 2.56 7.67 1.71
N MET A 89 1.59 8.38 1.13
CA MET A 89 0.58 9.13 1.89
C MET A 89 -0.24 8.21 2.81
N GLN A 90 -0.62 7.03 2.33
CA GLN A 90 -1.31 6.02 3.13
C GLN A 90 -0.43 5.49 4.26
N ALA A 91 0.85 5.21 3.98
CA ALA A 91 1.81 4.77 4.99
C ALA A 91 1.98 5.81 6.11
N ILE A 92 2.07 7.10 5.77
CA ILE A 92 2.16 8.21 6.73
C ILE A 92 0.90 8.30 7.59
N SER A 93 -0.28 8.22 6.97
CA SER A 93 -1.59 8.25 7.64
C SER A 93 -1.74 7.18 8.73
N VAL A 94 -1.16 5.99 8.51
CA VAL A 94 -1.17 4.87 9.47
C VAL A 94 0.11 4.75 10.29
N ARG A 95 0.96 5.78 10.34
CA ARG A 95 2.23 5.80 11.11
C ARG A 95 3.20 4.67 10.76
N PHE A 96 3.24 4.25 9.49
CA PHE A 96 4.13 3.18 9.04
C PHE A 96 3.97 1.87 9.84
N VAL A 97 2.78 1.62 10.41
CA VAL A 97 2.49 0.44 11.24
C VAL A 97 2.78 -0.88 10.51
N PHE A 98 2.71 -0.88 9.18
CA PHE A 98 3.02 -2.05 8.35
C PHE A 98 4.51 -2.20 8.01
N GLN A 99 5.31 -1.14 8.12
CA GLN A 99 6.74 -1.14 7.81
C GLN A 99 7.61 -1.39 9.05
N ILE A 100 7.04 -1.27 10.26
CA ILE A 100 7.74 -1.43 11.55
C ILE A 100 7.54 -2.86 12.11
N GLU A 101 7.12 -3.80 11.27
CA GLU A 101 6.85 -5.18 11.66
C GLU A 101 8.08 -5.84 12.31
N GLY A 102 7.89 -6.48 13.47
CA GLY A 102 8.96 -7.16 14.21
C GLY A 102 9.77 -6.29 15.19
N ARG A 103 9.44 -5.00 15.38
CA ARG A 103 10.08 -4.16 16.41
C ARG A 103 9.19 -4.06 17.66
N GLU A 104 9.76 -4.28 18.85
CA GLU A 104 9.13 -4.16 20.20
C GLU A 104 8.56 -2.77 20.53
N ILE A 105 8.61 -1.82 19.59
CA ILE A 105 8.21 -0.42 19.75
C ILE A 105 6.70 -0.25 19.45
N LEU A 106 6.03 -1.26 18.91
CA LEU A 106 4.60 -1.20 18.61
C LEU A 106 3.77 -1.59 19.84
N ASP A 107 2.96 -0.65 20.32
CA ASP A 107 1.93 -0.89 21.33
C ASP A 107 1.02 -2.05 20.89
N GLU A 108 0.65 -2.92 21.84
CA GLU A 108 -0.13 -4.14 21.62
C GLU A 108 -1.48 -3.82 20.95
N TYR A 109 -2.06 -2.67 21.28
CA TYR A 109 -3.28 -2.21 20.62
C TYR A 109 -3.11 -2.00 19.10
N GLN A 110 -1.99 -1.40 18.68
CA GLN A 110 -1.72 -1.11 17.27
C GLN A 110 -1.36 -2.38 16.49
N SER A 111 -0.67 -3.33 17.12
CA SER A 111 -0.34 -4.63 16.49
C SER A 111 -1.61 -5.45 16.23
N GLN A 112 -2.52 -5.55 17.20
CA GLN A 112 -3.80 -6.24 17.01
C GLN A 112 -4.69 -5.56 15.94
N ARG A 113 -4.62 -4.23 15.84
CA ARG A 113 -5.35 -3.49 14.78
C ARG A 113 -4.77 -3.77 13.40
N ARG A 114 -3.44 -3.79 13.28
CA ARG A 114 -2.72 -4.16 12.05
C ARG A 114 -3.06 -5.58 11.60
N ASP A 115 -3.03 -6.55 12.50
CA ASP A 115 -3.27 -7.95 12.14
C ASP A 115 -4.72 -8.17 11.69
N ARG A 116 -5.67 -7.45 12.29
CA ARG A 116 -7.06 -7.39 11.78
C ARG A 116 -7.13 -6.79 10.37
N ALA A 117 -6.34 -5.76 10.09
CA ALA A 117 -6.26 -5.16 8.76
C ALA A 117 -5.70 -6.15 7.73
N TYR A 118 -4.63 -6.87 8.06
CA TYR A 118 -4.08 -7.91 7.18
C TYR A 118 -5.09 -9.02 6.90
N ARG A 119 -5.79 -9.52 7.94
CA ARG A 119 -6.84 -10.54 7.76
C ARG A 119 -7.95 -10.07 6.83
N ARG A 120 -8.40 -8.81 6.96
CA ARG A 120 -9.41 -8.23 6.07
C ARG A 120 -8.87 -8.03 4.65
N ALA A 121 -7.66 -7.50 4.52
CA ALA A 121 -7.00 -7.33 3.22
C ALA A 121 -6.88 -8.67 2.49
N TYR A 122 -6.47 -9.74 3.17
CA TYR A 122 -6.38 -11.06 2.59
C TYR A 122 -7.76 -11.60 2.13
N LYS A 123 -8.80 -11.45 2.96
CA LYS A 123 -10.17 -11.82 2.57
C LYS A 123 -10.66 -11.02 1.36
N ASN A 124 -10.36 -9.73 1.30
CA ASN A 124 -10.71 -8.86 0.17
C ASN A 124 -9.96 -9.26 -1.10
N ILE A 125 -8.64 -9.50 -1.03
CA ILE A 125 -7.83 -9.96 -2.16
C ILE A 125 -8.40 -11.29 -2.67
N ARG A 126 -8.69 -12.24 -1.78
CA ARG A 126 -9.31 -13.51 -2.14
C ARG A 126 -10.64 -13.28 -2.86
N SER A 127 -11.50 -12.40 -2.32
CA SER A 127 -12.78 -12.07 -2.96
C SER A 127 -12.58 -11.45 -4.34
N ILE A 128 -11.62 -10.52 -4.50
CA ILE A 128 -11.32 -9.87 -5.78
C ILE A 128 -10.86 -10.91 -6.80
N ILE A 129 -9.96 -11.84 -6.43
CA ILE A 129 -9.49 -12.90 -7.32
C ILE A 129 -10.65 -13.81 -7.73
N VAL A 130 -11.46 -14.26 -6.76
CA VAL A 130 -12.61 -15.14 -7.05
C VAL A 130 -13.60 -14.44 -7.98
N THR A 131 -13.98 -13.19 -7.67
CA THR A 131 -14.88 -12.41 -8.52
C THR A 131 -14.27 -12.18 -9.91
N GLY A 132 -12.95 -11.96 -10.00
CA GLY A 132 -12.24 -11.81 -11.27
C GLY A 132 -12.29 -13.09 -12.11
N VAL A 133 -12.06 -14.26 -11.51
CA VAL A 133 -12.15 -15.55 -12.20
C VAL A 133 -13.57 -15.85 -12.66
N VAL A 134 -14.57 -15.62 -11.80
CA VAL A 134 -15.98 -15.83 -12.16
C VAL A 134 -16.40 -14.88 -13.28
N GLY A 135 -16.02 -13.61 -13.20
CA GLY A 135 -16.28 -12.63 -14.25
C GLY A 135 -15.59 -12.98 -15.57
N TRP A 136 -14.36 -13.48 -15.50
CA TRP A 136 -13.62 -13.99 -16.65
C TRP A 136 -14.36 -15.15 -17.34
N LEU A 137 -14.77 -16.17 -16.57
CA LEU A 137 -15.50 -17.32 -17.10
C LEU A 137 -16.86 -16.92 -17.70
N ALA A 138 -17.57 -16.00 -17.05
CA ALA A 138 -18.83 -15.46 -17.57
C ALA A 138 -18.61 -14.70 -18.89
N TYR A 139 -17.56 -13.89 -18.97
CA TYR A 139 -17.20 -13.17 -20.19
C TYR A 139 -16.88 -14.12 -21.35
N THR A 140 -16.05 -15.15 -21.13
CA THR A 140 -15.73 -16.12 -22.19
C THR A 140 -16.95 -16.90 -22.64
N TYR A 141 -17.79 -17.32 -21.69
CA TYR A 141 -19.03 -18.02 -22.01
C TYR A 141 -19.98 -17.18 -22.86
N ILE A 142 -20.21 -15.91 -22.48
CA ILE A 142 -21.08 -14.99 -23.22
C ILE A 142 -20.48 -14.69 -24.60
N ARG A 143 -19.17 -14.45 -24.69
CA ARG A 143 -18.52 -14.17 -25.98
C ARG A 143 -18.66 -15.33 -26.97
N ASP A 144 -18.56 -16.56 -26.49
CA ASP A 144 -18.62 -17.75 -27.35
C ASP A 144 -20.06 -18.12 -27.76
N HIS A 145 -21.07 -17.73 -26.96
CA HIS A 145 -22.47 -18.14 -27.15
C HIS A 145 -23.41 -17.00 -27.56
N ALA A 146 -22.97 -15.75 -27.48
CA ALA A 146 -23.70 -14.60 -27.95
C ALA A 146 -22.97 -14.03 -29.17
N ASP A 147 -23.70 -13.75 -30.25
CA ASP A 147 -23.21 -13.02 -31.44
C ASP A 147 -22.93 -11.53 -31.13
N ILE A 148 -22.42 -11.25 -29.93
CA ILE A 148 -22.05 -9.93 -29.46
C ILE A 148 -20.55 -9.80 -29.68
N GLY A 149 -20.15 -8.82 -30.50
CA GLY A 149 -18.76 -8.42 -30.68
C GLY A 149 -18.18 -7.78 -29.42
N LEU A 150 -17.99 -8.58 -28.37
CA LEU A 150 -17.25 -8.17 -27.18
C LEU A 150 -15.77 -8.16 -27.56
N GLY A 151 -15.17 -6.95 -27.59
CA GLY A 151 -13.75 -6.79 -27.86
C GLY A 151 -12.91 -7.71 -26.95
N GLY A 152 -11.96 -8.43 -27.56
CA GLY A 152 -11.25 -9.54 -26.92
C GLY A 152 -9.85 -9.20 -26.43
N TRP A 153 -9.03 -10.26 -26.31
CA TRP A 153 -7.59 -10.19 -26.05
C TRP A 153 -6.82 -9.28 -27.02
N GLU A 154 -7.37 -9.03 -28.20
CA GLU A 154 -6.82 -8.14 -29.21
C GLU A 154 -6.72 -6.68 -28.72
N LEU A 155 -7.51 -6.31 -27.70
CA LEU A 155 -7.40 -5.00 -27.06
C LEU A 155 -6.20 -4.90 -26.10
N LEU A 156 -5.60 -6.01 -25.68
CA LEU A 156 -4.43 -6.07 -24.79
C LEU A 156 -3.13 -5.94 -25.58
N THR A 157 -2.81 -4.71 -25.96
CA THR A 157 -1.46 -4.37 -26.43
C THR A 157 -0.45 -4.47 -25.28
N TYR A 158 0.84 -4.59 -25.58
CA TYR A 158 1.91 -4.66 -24.58
C TYR A 158 1.80 -3.57 -23.49
N GLN A 159 1.52 -2.32 -23.90
CA GLN A 159 1.37 -1.19 -22.96
C GLN A 159 0.11 -1.31 -22.09
N ARG A 160 -1.00 -1.81 -22.63
CA ARG A 160 -2.24 -2.05 -21.87
C ARG A 160 -2.08 -3.21 -20.89
N ALA A 161 -1.38 -4.27 -21.28
CA ALA A 161 -1.04 -5.37 -20.40
C ALA A 161 -0.16 -4.89 -19.22
N ALA A 162 0.86 -4.07 -19.50
CA ALA A 162 1.69 -3.45 -18.46
C ALA A 162 0.86 -2.56 -17.52
N THR A 163 -0.09 -1.79 -18.05
CA THR A 163 -1.00 -0.96 -17.25
C THR A 163 -1.86 -1.81 -16.30
N VAL A 164 -2.41 -2.92 -16.79
CA VAL A 164 -3.21 -3.85 -15.96
C VAL A 164 -2.35 -4.50 -14.87
N ALA A 165 -1.11 -4.86 -15.18
CA ALA A 165 -0.17 -5.40 -14.19
C ALA A 165 0.13 -4.37 -13.09
N VAL A 166 0.42 -3.12 -13.45
CA VAL A 166 0.64 -2.02 -12.49
C VAL A 166 -0.61 -1.79 -11.63
N PHE A 167 -1.80 -1.81 -12.23
CA PHE A 167 -3.06 -1.71 -11.51
C PHE A 167 -3.23 -2.86 -10.50
N ALA A 168 -2.95 -4.11 -10.89
CA ALA A 168 -3.09 -5.26 -10.01
C ALA A 168 -2.13 -5.17 -8.81
N ILE A 169 -0.86 -4.81 -9.06
CA ILE A 169 0.13 -4.60 -8.00
C ILE A 169 -0.29 -3.46 -7.06
N GLY A 170 -0.76 -2.33 -7.62
CA GLY A 170 -1.25 -1.19 -6.86
C GLY A 170 -2.48 -1.55 -6.01
N LEU A 171 -3.45 -2.27 -6.59
CA LEU A 171 -4.66 -2.73 -5.93
C LEU A 171 -4.32 -3.60 -4.71
N ILE A 172 -3.43 -4.60 -4.88
CA ILE A 172 -2.98 -5.49 -3.81
C ILE A 172 -2.22 -4.70 -2.73
N SER A 173 -1.30 -3.83 -3.14
CA SER A 173 -0.47 -3.03 -2.22
C SER A 173 -1.31 -2.08 -1.36
N LEU A 174 -2.38 -1.52 -1.91
CA LEU A 174 -3.29 -0.61 -1.20
C LEU A 174 -4.24 -1.33 -0.23
N GLN A 175 -4.54 -2.62 -0.43
CA GLN A 175 -5.56 -3.33 0.37
C GLN A 175 -5.29 -3.26 1.88
N LYS A 176 -4.03 -3.41 2.31
CA LYS A 176 -3.67 -3.37 3.74
C LYS A 176 -3.98 -2.01 4.38
N TYR A 177 -3.75 -0.92 3.65
CA TYR A 177 -4.02 0.43 4.13
C TYR A 177 -5.52 0.72 4.16
N LEU A 178 -6.26 0.34 3.11
CA LEU A 178 -7.71 0.50 3.04
C LEU A 178 -8.42 -0.33 4.13
N ALA A 179 -7.91 -1.52 4.44
CA ALA A 179 -8.46 -2.40 5.47
C ALA A 179 -8.15 -1.98 6.92
N TYR A 180 -7.19 -1.06 7.12
CA TYR A 180 -6.80 -0.54 8.45
C TYR A 180 -7.89 0.30 9.12
N GLY A 181 -8.79 0.86 8.30
CA GLY A 181 -9.99 1.55 8.73
C GLY A 181 -9.85 3.07 8.84
N ILE A 182 -10.98 3.74 8.69
CA ILE A 182 -11.09 5.19 8.50
C ILE A 182 -10.86 5.98 9.79
N LYS A 183 -11.14 5.39 10.96
CA LYS A 183 -10.96 6.06 12.26
C LYS A 183 -9.49 6.44 12.48
N GLY A 184 -9.20 7.71 12.29
CA GLY A 184 -7.95 8.37 12.63
C GLY A 184 -7.97 8.89 14.07
N GLU A 185 -6.94 9.62 14.43
CA GLU A 185 -6.89 10.31 15.72
C GLU A 185 -7.85 11.52 15.71
N PRO A 186 -8.38 11.96 16.87
CA PRO A 186 -9.14 13.19 16.96
C PRO A 186 -8.26 14.36 16.53
N PHE A 187 -8.81 15.27 15.71
CA PHE A 187 -8.12 16.51 15.37
C PHE A 187 -8.04 17.37 16.64
N MET A 188 -6.92 17.33 17.34
CA MET A 188 -6.65 18.27 18.43
C MET A 188 -5.82 19.42 17.88
N SER A 189 -6.28 20.64 18.10
CA SER A 189 -5.49 21.83 17.79
C SER A 189 -4.22 21.87 18.67
N ARG A 190 -3.14 22.51 18.19
CA ARG A 190 -1.89 22.64 18.96
C ARG A 190 -2.11 23.27 20.34
N ASP A 191 -3.13 24.11 20.47
CA ASP A 191 -3.49 24.79 21.71
C ASP A 191 -4.22 23.85 22.68
N GLU A 192 -5.09 22.95 22.20
CA GLU A 192 -5.72 21.92 23.02
C GLU A 192 -4.71 20.89 23.55
N VAL A 193 -3.75 20.47 22.72
CA VAL A 193 -2.68 19.55 23.15
C VAL A 193 -1.79 20.18 24.23
N LYS A 194 -1.44 21.47 24.09
CA LYS A 194 -0.71 22.21 25.12
C LYS A 194 -1.53 22.38 26.41
N LYS A 195 -2.84 22.61 26.28
CA LYS A 195 -3.75 22.77 27.41
C LYS A 195 -3.88 21.47 28.21
N MET A 196 -4.01 20.32 27.55
CA MET A 196 -4.07 19.01 28.23
C MET A 196 -2.73 18.57 28.84
N ARG A 197 -1.59 19.01 28.28
CA ARG A 197 -0.28 18.70 28.84
C ARG A 197 0.06 19.53 30.09
N ASN A 198 -0.57 20.69 30.23
CA ASN A 198 -0.34 21.64 31.31
C ASN A 198 -1.48 21.64 32.36
N SER A 199 -2.47 20.76 32.23
CA SER A 199 -3.55 20.52 33.18
C SER A 199 -3.32 19.21 33.93
#